data_AF-A0A7S0BRT3-F1
#
_entry.id   AF-A0A7S0BRT3-F1
#
_cell.length_a   1.000
_cell.length_b   1.000
_cell.length_c   1.000
_cell.angle_alpha   90.00
_cell.angle_beta   90.00
_cell.angle_gamma   90.00
#
_symmetry.space_group_name_H-M   'P 1'
#
loop_
_entity.id
_entity.type
_entity.pdbx_description
1 polymer ?
#
loop_
_entity_poly.entity_id
_entity_poly.type
_entity_poly.pdbx_seq_one_letter_code
_entity_poly.pdbx_strand_id
1 'polypeptide(L)'
;LRVLSLRNEYSANCFAEMINGLTSFLEKRAKDLGEVKTLSKWLPSITSAIEVVGELCTSIDEPELAGQLLKSLVPFVSTVGRNERISDKENSILNQAVVSVGKLLLKLDSSYDAEKSLILSKFSMMFSREWIEKSKITDDHLCEVFRLFSRDDLKAIADILQAMVAVEELLDASTDYGKRLGAYNAVIKSLKDSEGTSIDLDGVRIREDALMPVLHRCALGSVSDDPTTRGSAGLLLSQFGQKYCAEGAEGRDIVSQMIDLLQEKSLRMKTTDLRREPLRVMGEVVRSPMIANLWENGCKPLETNGMRLDNQIKFAMSLSPLARSDDLEVDCFENAAHIQRHRRARSIRRAMELVNDGSIPGQTGIKYLHPLALRMTFEDDATRRELPGQRDNDNEIANACASLAGAVAKKLFLDILPRCCNKSHSNDEISR
;
A
#
# COMPACT_ATOMS: atom_id res chain seq x y z
N LEU A 1 -31.04 -11.27 19.64
CA LEU A 1 -30.59 -10.62 18.38
C LEU A 1 -31.49 -11.06 17.23
N ARG A 2 -31.33 -12.27 16.68
CA ARG A 2 -32.17 -12.78 15.58
C ARG A 2 -33.68 -12.83 15.87
N VAL A 3 -34.05 -13.18 17.12
CA VAL A 3 -35.47 -13.19 17.56
C VAL A 3 -36.08 -11.78 17.60
N LEU A 4 -35.25 -10.75 17.80
CA LEU A 4 -35.70 -9.35 17.84
C LEU A 4 -35.73 -8.74 16.43
N SER A 5 -34.77 -9.07 15.54
CA SER A 5 -34.78 -8.62 14.13
C SER A 5 -35.98 -9.15 13.37
N LEU A 6 -36.39 -10.39 13.65
CA LEU A 6 -37.55 -11.01 13.02
C LEU A 6 -38.91 -10.43 13.45
N ARG A 7 -38.96 -9.66 14.55
CA ARG A 7 -40.25 -9.19 15.12
C ARG A 7 -40.60 -7.75 14.77
N ASN A 8 -39.67 -6.93 14.25
CA ASN A 8 -39.89 -5.49 13.97
C ASN A 8 -40.48 -4.67 15.13
N GLU A 9 -40.49 -5.21 16.35
CA GLU A 9 -41.00 -4.58 17.56
C GLU A 9 -39.82 -3.99 18.31
N TYR A 10 -39.37 -2.80 17.90
CA TYR A 10 -38.31 -2.09 18.58
C TYR A 10 -38.85 -0.80 19.20
N SER A 11 -38.51 -0.57 20.48
CA SER A 11 -38.29 0.81 20.90
C SER A 11 -36.96 1.27 20.31
N ALA A 12 -36.87 2.52 19.85
CA ALA A 12 -35.63 3.10 19.31
C ALA A 12 -34.42 2.87 20.24
N ASN A 13 -34.66 2.89 21.55
CA ASN A 13 -33.64 2.65 22.57
C ASN A 13 -33.04 1.23 22.52
N CYS A 14 -33.86 0.19 22.37
CA CYS A 14 -33.36 -1.19 22.27
C CYS A 14 -32.52 -1.39 21.00
N PHE A 15 -32.88 -0.70 19.92
CA PHE A 15 -32.18 -0.77 18.65
C PHE A 15 -30.82 -0.04 18.73
N ALA A 16 -30.77 1.12 19.35
CA ALA A 16 -29.53 1.86 19.62
C ALA A 16 -28.59 1.07 20.54
N GLU A 17 -29.08 0.48 21.63
CA GLU A 17 -28.28 -0.38 22.52
C GLU A 17 -27.69 -1.59 21.79
N MET A 18 -28.45 -2.18 20.87
CA MET A 18 -27.98 -3.29 20.03
C MET A 18 -26.84 -2.85 19.10
N ILE A 19 -26.98 -1.69 18.44
CA ILE A 19 -25.92 -1.14 17.59
C ILE A 19 -24.67 -0.82 18.41
N ASN A 20 -24.82 -0.25 19.60
CA ASN A 20 -23.71 0.02 20.51
C ASN A 20 -23.00 -1.26 20.97
N GLY A 21 -23.76 -2.31 21.30
CA GLY A 21 -23.21 -3.61 21.66
C GLY A 21 -22.43 -4.27 20.51
N LEU A 22 -22.98 -4.23 19.29
CA LEU A 22 -22.31 -4.74 18.09
C LEU A 22 -21.06 -3.93 17.74
N THR A 23 -21.15 -2.61 17.82
CA THR A 23 -20.03 -1.68 17.63
C THR A 23 -18.89 -2.00 18.59
N SER A 24 -19.17 -2.02 19.89
CA SER A 24 -18.17 -2.34 20.90
C SER A 24 -17.56 -3.73 20.70
N PHE A 25 -18.37 -4.71 20.30
CA PHE A 25 -17.88 -6.04 19.97
C PHE A 25 -16.94 -6.02 18.76
N LEU A 26 -17.33 -5.42 17.64
CA LEU A 26 -16.54 -5.36 16.41
C LEU A 26 -15.24 -4.57 16.60
N GLU A 27 -15.28 -3.45 17.31
CA GLU A 27 -14.09 -2.66 17.65
C GLU A 27 -13.11 -3.47 18.52
N LYS A 28 -13.62 -4.11 19.57
CA LYS A 28 -12.80 -4.98 20.43
C LYS A 28 -12.18 -6.10 19.61
N ARG A 29 -12.94 -6.74 18.71
CA ARG A 29 -12.41 -7.80 17.85
C ARG A 29 -11.44 -7.29 16.80
N ALA A 30 -11.66 -6.14 16.20
CA ALA A 30 -10.68 -5.53 15.30
C ALA A 30 -9.35 -5.31 16.03
N LYS A 31 -9.39 -4.80 17.28
CA LYS A 31 -8.19 -4.66 18.11
C LYS A 31 -7.54 -6.00 18.44
N ASP A 32 -8.31 -6.97 18.92
CA ASP A 32 -7.82 -8.32 19.24
C ASP A 32 -7.15 -8.98 18.00
N LEU A 33 -7.70 -8.76 16.81
CA LEU A 33 -7.15 -9.29 15.54
C LEU A 33 -5.88 -8.57 15.07
N GLY A 34 -5.74 -7.29 15.41
CA GLY A 34 -4.50 -6.55 15.20
C GLY A 34 -3.35 -7.11 16.05
N GLU A 35 -3.66 -7.70 17.21
CA GLU A 35 -2.70 -8.25 18.17
C GLU A 35 -2.50 -9.77 18.01
N VAL A 36 -3.52 -10.51 17.54
CA VAL A 36 -3.52 -11.99 17.47
C VAL A 36 -3.86 -12.47 16.05
N LYS A 37 -2.91 -13.16 15.41
CA LYS A 37 -3.01 -13.67 14.02
C LYS A 37 -4.02 -14.82 13.79
N THR A 38 -4.95 -15.11 14.70
CA THR A 38 -5.88 -16.24 14.57
C THR A 38 -7.35 -15.82 14.72
N LEU A 39 -7.91 -15.37 13.60
CA LEU A 39 -9.36 -15.18 13.36
C LEU A 39 -10.17 -16.47 13.66
N SER A 40 -9.57 -17.64 13.44
CA SER A 40 -10.22 -18.95 13.60
C SER A 40 -10.89 -19.17 14.96
N LYS A 41 -10.32 -18.62 16.05
CA LYS A 41 -10.88 -18.73 17.40
C LYS A 41 -12.21 -18.00 17.55
N TRP A 42 -12.37 -16.87 16.87
CA TRP A 42 -13.52 -15.97 17.01
C TRP A 42 -14.46 -16.01 15.82
N LEU A 43 -14.12 -16.79 14.80
CA LEU A 43 -14.84 -16.88 13.54
C LEU A 43 -16.35 -17.09 13.72
N PRO A 44 -16.84 -18.04 14.55
CA PRO A 44 -18.29 -18.25 14.68
C PRO A 44 -19.04 -17.03 15.25
N SER A 45 -18.45 -16.35 16.24
CA SER A 45 -19.05 -15.16 16.85
C SER A 45 -19.01 -13.96 15.91
N ILE A 46 -17.93 -13.82 15.13
CA ILE A 46 -17.80 -12.78 14.11
C ILE A 46 -18.80 -13.01 12.96
N THR A 47 -18.91 -14.24 12.46
CA THR A 47 -19.91 -14.60 11.44
C THR A 47 -21.30 -14.23 11.90
N SER A 48 -21.69 -14.64 13.11
CA SER A 48 -23.00 -14.33 13.66
C SER A 48 -23.24 -12.82 13.79
N ALA A 49 -22.22 -12.05 14.18
CA ALA A 49 -22.33 -10.60 14.28
C ALA A 49 -22.49 -9.94 12.91
N ILE A 50 -21.74 -10.37 11.89
CA ILE A 50 -21.83 -9.84 10.52
C ILE A 50 -23.16 -10.23 9.86
N GLU A 51 -23.67 -11.43 10.09
CA GLU A 51 -25.01 -11.84 9.64
C GLU A 51 -26.09 -10.93 10.25
N VAL A 52 -26.03 -10.68 11.56
CA VAL A 52 -26.95 -9.74 12.23
C VAL A 52 -26.81 -8.34 11.64
N VAL A 53 -25.58 -7.85 11.42
CA VAL A 53 -25.37 -6.55 10.77
C VAL A 53 -26.02 -6.51 9.39
N GLY A 54 -25.88 -7.57 8.58
CA GLY A 54 -26.49 -7.68 7.27
C GLY A 54 -28.02 -7.62 7.30
N GLU A 55 -28.65 -8.27 8.29
CA GLU A 55 -30.09 -8.18 8.56
C GLU A 55 -30.48 -6.76 9.01
N LEU A 56 -29.70 -6.13 9.89
CA LEU A 56 -29.99 -4.77 10.38
C LEU A 56 -29.88 -3.72 9.28
N CYS A 57 -28.97 -3.87 8.32
CA CYS A 57 -28.81 -2.94 7.22
C CYS A 57 -30.11 -2.76 6.39
N THR A 58 -31.01 -3.75 6.38
CA THR A 58 -32.30 -3.62 5.68
C THR A 58 -33.36 -2.86 6.48
N SER A 59 -33.17 -2.72 7.79
CA SER A 59 -34.12 -2.10 8.71
C SER A 59 -33.66 -0.72 9.22
N ILE A 60 -32.39 -0.36 9.03
CA ILE A 60 -31.87 0.97 9.39
C ILE A 60 -32.28 1.99 8.33
N ASP A 61 -33.11 2.94 8.73
CA ASP A 61 -33.45 4.12 7.93
C ASP A 61 -32.85 5.42 8.48
N GLU A 62 -32.40 5.41 9.74
CA GLU A 62 -31.80 6.58 10.39
C GLU A 62 -30.30 6.72 10.00
N PRO A 63 -29.89 7.85 9.40
CA PRO A 63 -28.49 8.09 9.00
C PRO A 63 -27.50 8.03 10.17
N GLU A 64 -27.91 8.44 11.36
CA GLU A 64 -27.06 8.44 12.56
C GLU A 64 -26.66 7.02 12.97
N LEU A 65 -27.64 6.11 13.00
CA LEU A 65 -27.40 4.71 13.32
C LEU A 65 -26.56 4.02 12.24
N ALA A 66 -26.78 4.36 10.97
CA ALA A 66 -25.94 3.88 9.88
C ALA A 66 -24.49 4.37 10.01
N GLY A 67 -24.30 5.66 10.34
CA GLY A 67 -22.99 6.26 10.57
C GLY A 67 -22.23 5.64 11.75
N GLN A 68 -22.93 5.39 12.87
CA GLN A 68 -22.35 4.69 14.03
C GLN A 68 -21.89 3.28 13.68
N LEU A 69 -22.71 2.51 12.96
CA LEU A 69 -22.35 1.15 12.56
C LEU A 69 -21.17 1.13 11.58
N LEU A 70 -21.11 2.09 10.65
CA LEU A 70 -19.99 2.25 9.71
C LEU A 70 -18.66 2.55 10.41
N LYS A 71 -18.67 3.37 11.48
CA LYS A 71 -17.46 3.66 12.29
C LYS A 71 -16.81 2.40 12.86
N SER A 72 -17.59 1.35 13.08
CA SER A 72 -17.13 0.07 13.62
C SER A 72 -16.82 -0.94 12.53
N LEU A 73 -17.67 -1.00 11.51
CA LEU A 73 -17.59 -1.99 10.44
C LEU A 73 -16.42 -1.71 9.49
N VAL A 74 -16.15 -0.45 9.16
CA VAL A 74 -15.06 -0.08 8.23
C VAL A 74 -13.68 -0.43 8.82
N PRO A 75 -13.33 -0.09 10.07
CA PRO A 75 -12.10 -0.55 10.69
C PRO A 75 -12.01 -2.07 10.81
N PHE A 76 -13.12 -2.75 11.09
CA PHE A 76 -13.16 -4.22 11.12
C PHE A 76 -12.80 -4.81 9.75
N VAL A 77 -13.49 -4.38 8.68
CA VAL A 77 -13.22 -4.81 7.30
C VAL A 77 -11.78 -4.52 6.91
N SER A 78 -11.28 -3.32 7.20
CA SER A 78 -9.89 -2.94 6.91
C SER A 78 -8.88 -3.77 7.69
N THR A 79 -9.17 -4.13 8.94
CA THR A 79 -8.26 -4.92 9.77
C THR A 79 -8.23 -6.38 9.36
N VAL A 80 -9.40 -6.98 9.13
CA VAL A 80 -9.51 -8.36 8.63
C VAL A 80 -8.87 -8.47 7.23
N GLY A 81 -9.17 -7.51 6.36
CA GLY A 81 -8.59 -7.39 5.02
C GLY A 81 -7.09 -7.05 4.99
N ARG A 82 -6.44 -6.80 6.14
CA ARG A 82 -4.96 -6.74 6.18
C ARG A 82 -4.31 -8.10 6.31
N ASN A 83 -5.07 -9.14 6.69
CA ASN A 83 -4.52 -10.46 6.84
C ASN A 83 -4.23 -11.06 5.44
N GLU A 84 -2.99 -11.46 5.19
CA GLU A 84 -2.58 -12.05 3.91
C GLU A 84 -3.10 -13.48 3.72
N ARG A 85 -3.49 -14.14 4.82
CA ARG A 85 -4.01 -15.51 4.82
C ARG A 85 -5.43 -15.49 5.35
N ILE A 86 -6.37 -15.39 4.41
CA ILE A 86 -7.80 -15.45 4.66
C ILE A 86 -8.29 -16.77 4.08
N SER A 87 -8.91 -17.59 4.91
CA SER A 87 -9.63 -18.80 4.48
C SER A 87 -10.90 -18.42 3.71
N ASP A 88 -11.44 -19.34 2.91
CA ASP A 88 -12.67 -19.09 2.13
C ASP A 88 -13.85 -18.64 3.01
N LYS A 89 -13.92 -19.17 4.24
CA LYS A 89 -14.95 -18.77 5.22
C LYS A 89 -14.75 -17.33 5.68
N GLU A 90 -13.52 -16.94 6.03
CA GLU A 90 -13.21 -15.56 6.44
C GLU A 90 -13.43 -14.58 5.28
N ASN A 91 -13.16 -15.01 4.05
CA ASN A 91 -13.39 -14.24 2.84
C ASN A 91 -14.89 -14.01 2.58
N SER A 92 -15.72 -15.03 2.78
CA SER A 92 -17.18 -14.91 2.73
C SER A 92 -17.71 -13.88 3.73
N ILE A 93 -17.21 -13.90 4.96
CA ILE A 93 -17.58 -12.91 6.00
C ILE A 93 -17.15 -11.50 5.58
N LEU A 94 -15.94 -11.37 5.05
CA LEU A 94 -15.42 -10.08 4.58
C LEU A 94 -16.28 -9.52 3.44
N ASN A 95 -16.69 -10.37 2.49
CA ASN A 95 -17.61 -9.99 1.43
C ASN A 95 -18.96 -9.53 1.97
N GLN A 96 -19.55 -10.26 2.91
CA GLN A 96 -20.81 -9.85 3.55
C GLN A 96 -20.67 -8.51 4.29
N ALA A 97 -19.52 -8.27 4.94
CA ALA A 97 -19.24 -7.03 5.63
C ALA A 97 -19.08 -5.85 4.65
N VAL A 98 -18.37 -6.04 3.51
CA VAL A 98 -18.25 -5.03 2.45
C VAL A 98 -19.62 -4.69 1.84
N VAL A 99 -20.45 -5.70 1.55
CA VAL A 99 -21.82 -5.49 1.06
C VAL A 99 -22.66 -4.71 2.06
N SER A 100 -22.51 -5.02 3.36
CA SER A 100 -23.20 -4.29 4.44
C SER A 100 -22.74 -2.83 4.51
N VAL A 101 -21.45 -2.55 4.33
CA VAL A 101 -20.94 -1.17 4.21
C VAL A 101 -21.60 -0.44 3.04
N GLY A 102 -21.74 -1.08 1.87
CA GLY A 102 -22.43 -0.48 0.72
C GLY A 102 -23.90 -0.13 1.02
N LYS A 103 -24.63 -1.03 1.68
CA LYS A 103 -26.02 -0.78 2.08
C LYS A 103 -26.15 0.39 3.05
N LEU A 104 -25.25 0.48 4.04
CA LEU A 104 -25.24 1.57 5.02
C LEU A 104 -24.82 2.90 4.39
N LEU A 105 -23.90 2.89 3.43
CA LEU A 105 -23.45 4.08 2.71
C LEU A 105 -24.62 4.78 2.00
N LEU A 106 -25.54 4.03 1.41
CA LEU A 106 -26.74 4.57 0.76
C LEU A 106 -27.70 5.28 1.71
N LYS A 107 -27.58 5.04 3.03
CA LYS A 107 -28.40 5.68 4.06
C LYS A 107 -27.79 7.00 4.56
N LEU A 108 -26.55 7.32 4.17
CA LEU A 108 -25.84 8.52 4.62
C LEU A 108 -26.12 9.74 3.74
N ASP A 109 -26.54 10.84 4.35
CA ASP A 109 -26.64 12.14 3.71
C ASP A 109 -25.29 12.89 3.66
N SER A 110 -25.31 14.18 3.29
CA SER A 110 -24.11 15.02 3.18
C SER A 110 -23.48 15.40 4.52
N SER A 111 -24.14 15.17 5.66
CA SER A 111 -23.58 15.47 6.98
C SER A 111 -22.51 14.46 7.43
N TYR A 112 -22.40 13.31 6.74
CA TYR A 112 -21.48 12.20 7.04
C TYR A 112 -20.28 12.13 6.07
N ASP A 113 -19.79 13.26 5.61
CA ASP A 113 -18.63 13.32 4.70
C ASP A 113 -17.35 12.76 5.32
N ALA A 114 -17.20 12.81 6.64
CA ALA A 114 -16.07 12.23 7.36
C ALA A 114 -16.07 10.69 7.28
N GLU A 115 -17.24 10.06 7.46
CA GLU A 115 -17.44 8.61 7.34
C GLU A 115 -17.25 8.15 5.89
N LYS A 116 -17.77 8.92 4.92
CA LYS A 116 -17.55 8.68 3.49
C LYS A 116 -16.07 8.74 3.13
N SER A 117 -15.34 9.72 3.65
CA SER A 117 -13.89 9.86 3.46
C SER A 117 -13.10 8.71 4.11
N LEU A 118 -13.54 8.25 5.29
CA LEU A 118 -12.96 7.09 5.95
C LEU A 118 -13.14 5.81 5.13
N ILE A 119 -14.33 5.57 4.57
CA ILE A 119 -14.59 4.44 3.66
C ILE A 119 -13.65 4.52 2.46
N LEU A 120 -13.63 5.66 1.78
CA LEU A 120 -12.78 5.86 0.60
C LEU A 120 -11.31 5.55 0.91
N SER A 121 -10.76 6.12 1.97
CA SER A 121 -9.38 5.88 2.39
C SER A 121 -9.12 4.40 2.69
N LYS A 122 -9.96 3.76 3.52
CA LYS A 122 -9.71 2.39 3.98
C LYS A 122 -9.91 1.36 2.88
N PHE A 123 -10.90 1.55 2.01
CA PHE A 123 -11.22 0.61 0.94
C PHE A 123 -10.26 0.79 -0.25
N SER A 124 -9.77 2.00 -0.52
CA SER A 124 -8.69 2.21 -1.50
C SER A 124 -7.46 1.36 -1.17
N MET A 125 -7.07 1.32 0.11
CA MET A 125 -5.93 0.51 0.56
C MET A 125 -6.13 -1.01 0.43
N MET A 126 -7.37 -1.48 0.27
CA MET A 126 -7.65 -2.90 0.12
C MET A 126 -7.17 -3.39 -1.25
N PHE A 127 -7.29 -2.57 -2.31
CA PHE A 127 -6.88 -2.93 -3.68
C PHE A 127 -5.40 -3.31 -3.86
N SER A 128 -4.52 -3.02 -2.88
CA SER A 128 -3.12 -3.45 -2.92
C SER A 128 -2.84 -4.81 -2.26
N ARG A 129 -3.87 -5.52 -1.78
CA ARG A 129 -3.73 -6.74 -0.98
C ARG A 129 -3.82 -8.01 -1.84
N GLU A 130 -2.88 -8.93 -1.66
CA GLU A 130 -2.76 -10.16 -2.45
C GLU A 130 -4.00 -11.07 -2.38
N TRP A 131 -4.72 -11.09 -1.26
CA TRP A 131 -5.92 -11.92 -1.16
C TRP A 131 -7.07 -11.41 -2.04
N ILE A 132 -7.06 -10.15 -2.49
CA ILE A 132 -8.06 -9.64 -3.44
C ILE A 132 -7.91 -10.30 -4.81
N GLU A 133 -6.68 -10.56 -5.28
CA GLU A 133 -6.49 -11.34 -6.51
C GLU A 133 -7.06 -12.76 -6.39
N LYS A 134 -7.03 -13.34 -5.18
CA LYS A 134 -7.60 -14.67 -4.91
C LYS A 134 -9.11 -14.62 -4.71
N SER A 135 -9.65 -13.50 -4.26
CA SER A 135 -11.07 -13.27 -4.03
C SER A 135 -11.66 -12.36 -5.10
N LYS A 136 -11.96 -12.92 -6.28
CA LYS A 136 -12.66 -12.22 -7.37
C LYS A 136 -13.90 -11.47 -6.87
N ILE A 137 -14.66 -12.12 -5.97
CA ILE A 137 -15.89 -11.60 -5.37
C ILE A 137 -15.65 -10.30 -4.58
N THR A 138 -14.48 -10.12 -3.97
CA THR A 138 -14.24 -8.92 -3.16
C THR A 138 -13.87 -7.70 -4.00
N ASP A 139 -13.18 -7.89 -5.13
CA ASP A 139 -12.86 -6.78 -6.05
C ASP A 139 -14.15 -6.18 -6.64
N ASP A 140 -15.08 -7.05 -7.05
CA ASP A 140 -16.41 -6.64 -7.54
C ASP A 140 -17.21 -5.87 -6.50
N HIS A 141 -17.28 -6.39 -5.26
CA HIS A 141 -17.99 -5.72 -4.18
C HIS A 141 -17.35 -4.39 -3.78
N LEU A 142 -16.02 -4.27 -3.82
CA LEU A 142 -15.35 -3.00 -3.55
C LEU A 142 -15.64 -1.97 -4.65
N CYS A 143 -15.58 -2.38 -5.91
CA CYS A 143 -15.97 -1.52 -7.04
C CYS A 143 -17.43 -1.08 -6.93
N GLU A 144 -18.32 -1.99 -6.52
CA GLU A 144 -19.72 -1.66 -6.30
C GLU A 144 -19.90 -0.62 -5.20
N VAL A 145 -19.22 -0.76 -4.05
CA VAL A 145 -19.25 0.27 -3.01
C VAL A 145 -18.82 1.64 -3.53
N PHE A 146 -17.83 1.68 -4.43
CA PHE A 146 -17.36 2.94 -5.04
C PHE A 146 -18.42 3.55 -5.96
N ARG A 147 -19.20 2.73 -6.68
CA ARG A 147 -20.32 3.20 -7.51
C ARG A 147 -21.48 3.77 -6.70
N LEU A 148 -21.66 3.30 -5.46
CA LEU A 148 -22.72 3.79 -4.57
C LEU A 148 -22.46 5.20 -4.03
N PHE A 149 -21.25 5.74 -4.20
CA PHE A 149 -21.02 7.16 -3.90
C PHE A 149 -21.73 8.05 -4.93
N SER A 150 -22.21 9.20 -4.48
CA SER A 150 -22.80 10.25 -5.33
C SER A 150 -21.74 11.03 -6.14
N ARG A 151 -20.67 10.36 -6.54
CA ARG A 151 -19.42 10.91 -7.08
C ARG A 151 -19.10 10.23 -8.41
N ASP A 152 -19.23 10.96 -9.51
CA ASP A 152 -19.03 10.38 -10.85
C ASP A 152 -17.57 9.99 -11.11
N ASP A 153 -16.61 10.67 -10.45
CA ASP A 153 -15.21 10.28 -10.47
C ASP A 153 -14.97 8.89 -9.87
N LEU A 154 -15.65 8.55 -8.76
CA LEU A 154 -15.53 7.22 -8.15
C LEU A 154 -16.20 6.12 -8.97
N LYS A 155 -17.31 6.42 -9.65
CA LYS A 155 -17.94 5.48 -10.58
C LYS A 155 -17.03 5.15 -11.76
N ALA A 156 -16.47 6.18 -12.39
CA ALA A 156 -15.53 6.02 -13.49
C ALA A 156 -14.30 5.20 -13.07
N ILE A 157 -13.77 5.45 -11.87
CA ILE A 157 -12.65 4.66 -11.33
C ILE A 157 -13.06 3.22 -11.02
N ALA A 158 -14.25 2.96 -10.50
CA ALA A 158 -14.73 1.60 -10.28
C ALA A 158 -14.78 0.80 -11.60
N ASP A 159 -15.22 1.42 -12.69
CA ASP A 159 -15.25 0.79 -14.01
C ASP A 159 -13.84 0.50 -14.56
N ILE A 160 -12.90 1.44 -14.36
CA ILE A 160 -11.49 1.23 -14.70
C ILE A 160 -10.87 0.09 -13.88
N LEU A 161 -11.13 0.02 -12.58
CA LEU A 161 -10.61 -1.04 -11.71
C LEU A 161 -11.12 -2.42 -12.13
N GLN A 162 -12.42 -2.53 -12.43
CA GLN A 162 -12.98 -3.78 -12.96
C GLN A 162 -12.36 -4.17 -14.30
N ALA A 163 -12.14 -3.20 -15.19
CA ALA A 163 -11.48 -3.46 -16.47
C ALA A 163 -10.01 -3.90 -16.29
N MET A 164 -9.29 -3.38 -15.29
CA MET A 164 -7.92 -3.78 -14.95
C MET A 164 -7.79 -5.23 -14.45
N VAL A 165 -8.90 -5.86 -14.04
CA VAL A 165 -8.94 -7.27 -13.60
C VAL A 165 -9.75 -8.17 -14.52
N ALA A 166 -10.22 -7.65 -15.65
CA ALA A 166 -11.15 -8.34 -16.53
C ALA A 166 -10.70 -9.76 -16.90
N VAL A 167 -11.69 -10.64 -17.02
CA VAL A 167 -11.54 -12.07 -17.27
C VAL A 167 -12.43 -12.44 -18.46
N GLU A 168 -11.96 -13.29 -19.35
CA GLU A 168 -12.73 -13.83 -20.47
C GLU A 168 -13.64 -14.97 -19.97
N GLU A 169 -14.94 -14.68 -19.88
CA GLU A 169 -15.95 -15.65 -19.41
C GLU A 169 -16.12 -16.85 -20.36
N LEU A 170 -15.82 -16.68 -21.65
CA LEU A 170 -15.99 -17.71 -22.69
C LEU A 170 -14.84 -18.73 -22.75
N LEU A 171 -13.70 -18.45 -22.12
CA LEU A 171 -12.46 -19.24 -22.21
C LEU A 171 -11.97 -19.66 -20.82
N ASP A 172 -12.81 -20.38 -20.07
CA ASP A 172 -12.52 -20.94 -18.74
C ASP A 172 -11.97 -19.93 -17.73
N ALA A 173 -12.52 -18.70 -17.74
CA ALA A 173 -12.10 -17.63 -16.85
C ALA A 173 -10.60 -17.27 -16.96
N SER A 174 -10.07 -17.31 -18.19
CA SER A 174 -8.73 -16.81 -18.53
C SER A 174 -8.68 -15.28 -18.55
N THR A 175 -7.48 -14.69 -18.53
CA THR A 175 -7.31 -13.23 -18.41
C THR A 175 -7.70 -12.50 -19.71
N ASP A 176 -8.56 -11.48 -19.62
CA ASP A 176 -8.90 -10.59 -20.76
C ASP A 176 -7.83 -9.50 -20.90
N TYR A 177 -6.73 -9.84 -21.58
CA TYR A 177 -5.60 -8.93 -21.76
C TYR A 177 -5.99 -7.65 -22.50
N GLY A 178 -6.93 -7.74 -23.45
CA GLY A 178 -7.39 -6.60 -24.24
C GLY A 178 -8.02 -5.53 -23.38
N LYS A 179 -9.01 -5.91 -22.55
CA LYS A 179 -9.66 -4.98 -21.62
C LYS A 179 -8.71 -4.45 -20.56
N ARG A 180 -7.87 -5.30 -19.98
CA ARG A 180 -6.90 -4.89 -18.96
C ARG A 180 -5.92 -3.86 -19.50
N LEU A 181 -5.29 -4.15 -20.64
CA LEU A 181 -4.35 -3.24 -21.28
C LEU A 181 -5.03 -1.92 -21.70
N GLY A 182 -6.27 -1.99 -22.20
CA GLY A 182 -7.10 -0.82 -22.49
C GLY A 182 -7.27 0.08 -21.26
N ALA A 183 -7.60 -0.49 -20.10
CA ALA A 183 -7.78 0.25 -18.85
C ALA A 183 -6.48 0.92 -18.38
N TYR A 184 -5.34 0.22 -18.40
CA TYR A 184 -4.05 0.83 -18.07
C TYR A 184 -3.72 1.99 -19.02
N ASN A 185 -3.91 1.79 -20.33
CA ASN A 185 -3.60 2.81 -21.33
C ASN A 185 -4.51 4.05 -21.23
N ALA A 186 -5.78 3.87 -20.86
CA ALA A 186 -6.71 4.98 -20.65
C ALA A 186 -6.21 5.91 -19.53
N VAL A 187 -5.79 5.35 -18.39
CA VAL A 187 -5.23 6.14 -17.28
C VAL A 187 -3.89 6.75 -17.64
N ILE A 188 -2.99 5.98 -18.29
CA ILE A 188 -1.68 6.49 -18.74
C ILE A 188 -1.85 7.71 -19.65
N LYS A 189 -2.73 7.62 -20.65
CA LYS A 189 -3.01 8.70 -21.58
C LYS A 189 -3.51 9.94 -20.81
N SER A 190 -4.46 9.73 -19.92
CA SER A 190 -5.07 10.81 -19.14
C SER A 190 -4.09 11.49 -18.18
N LEU A 191 -3.17 10.75 -17.56
CA LEU A 191 -2.08 11.31 -16.75
C LEU A 191 -1.15 12.21 -17.57
N LYS A 192 -0.85 11.84 -18.82
CA LYS A 192 0.03 12.60 -19.72
C LYS A 192 -0.63 13.86 -20.27
N ASP A 193 -1.93 13.77 -20.57
CA ASP A 193 -2.67 14.84 -21.24
C ASP A 193 -3.21 15.90 -20.24
N SER A 194 -3.27 15.58 -18.95
CA SER A 194 -3.87 16.46 -17.93
C SER A 194 -2.85 17.33 -17.20
N GLU A 195 -3.22 18.59 -16.97
CA GLU A 195 -2.48 19.52 -16.09
C GLU A 195 -2.99 19.46 -14.64
N GLY A 196 -2.10 19.63 -13.66
CA GLY A 196 -2.42 19.62 -12.24
C GLY A 196 -2.65 18.20 -11.68
N THR A 197 -3.16 18.11 -10.44
CA THR A 197 -3.32 16.82 -9.73
C THR A 197 -4.53 15.98 -10.16
N SER A 198 -5.51 16.58 -10.84
CA SER A 198 -6.65 15.87 -11.41
C SER A 198 -6.36 15.35 -12.81
N ILE A 199 -7.03 14.26 -13.22
CA ILE A 199 -7.00 13.79 -14.62
C ILE A 199 -8.39 13.81 -15.24
N ASP A 200 -8.47 13.88 -16.56
CA ASP A 200 -9.72 13.69 -17.31
C ASP A 200 -9.78 12.28 -17.88
N LEU A 201 -10.73 11.46 -17.42
CA LEU A 201 -11.05 10.16 -18.00
C LEU A 201 -12.38 10.25 -18.74
N ASP A 202 -12.32 10.25 -20.07
CA ASP A 202 -13.50 10.25 -20.97
C ASP A 202 -14.53 11.34 -20.65
N GLY A 203 -14.06 12.56 -20.31
CA GLY A 203 -14.90 13.71 -19.98
C GLY A 203 -15.28 13.80 -18.50
N VAL A 204 -14.79 12.88 -17.66
CA VAL A 204 -14.99 12.88 -16.21
C VAL A 204 -13.70 13.33 -15.52
N ARG A 205 -13.76 14.47 -14.83
CA ARG A 205 -12.65 14.97 -14.02
C ARG A 205 -12.47 14.13 -12.76
N ILE A 206 -11.40 13.36 -12.71
CA ILE A 206 -11.01 12.51 -11.59
C ILE A 206 -10.11 13.29 -10.64
N ARG A 207 -10.54 13.35 -9.37
CA ARG A 207 -9.74 13.92 -8.29
C ARG A 207 -8.64 12.98 -7.82
N GLU A 208 -7.63 13.54 -7.17
CA GLU A 208 -6.50 12.80 -6.62
C GLU A 208 -6.92 11.66 -5.66
N ASP A 209 -7.86 11.93 -4.76
CA ASP A 209 -8.35 10.93 -3.79
C ASP A 209 -9.06 9.74 -4.46
N ALA A 210 -9.70 9.98 -5.62
CA ALA A 210 -10.31 8.93 -6.43
C ALA A 210 -9.27 8.07 -7.18
N LEU A 211 -8.03 8.53 -7.35
CA LEU A 211 -6.96 7.75 -7.99
C LEU A 211 -6.24 6.80 -7.04
N MET A 212 -6.40 6.97 -5.73
CA MET A 212 -5.79 6.12 -4.71
C MET A 212 -6.05 4.61 -4.91
N PRO A 213 -7.29 4.15 -5.17
CA PRO A 213 -7.54 2.74 -5.51
C PRO A 213 -6.73 2.23 -6.70
N VAL A 214 -6.58 3.06 -7.74
CA VAL A 214 -5.83 2.71 -8.96
C VAL A 214 -4.36 2.56 -8.62
N LEU A 215 -3.79 3.49 -7.83
CA LEU A 215 -2.42 3.39 -7.33
C LEU A 215 -2.21 2.09 -6.55
N HIS A 216 -3.11 1.78 -5.61
CA HIS A 216 -3.06 0.54 -4.82
C HIS A 216 -3.17 -0.71 -5.70
N ARG A 217 -4.08 -0.72 -6.69
CA ARG A 217 -4.25 -1.81 -7.64
C ARG A 217 -3.00 -2.02 -8.50
N CYS A 218 -2.38 -0.93 -8.97
CA CYS A 218 -1.16 -1.01 -9.76
C CYS A 218 0.02 -1.51 -8.92
N ALA A 219 0.12 -1.12 -7.64
CA ALA A 219 1.13 -1.68 -6.74
C ALA A 219 1.00 -3.20 -6.58
N LEU A 220 -0.23 -3.74 -6.57
CA LEU A 220 -0.45 -5.18 -6.61
C LEU A 220 -0.13 -5.77 -7.98
N GLY A 221 -0.61 -5.16 -9.07
CA GLY A 221 -0.33 -5.59 -10.44
C GLY A 221 1.18 -5.64 -10.77
N SER A 222 1.98 -4.73 -10.21
CA SER A 222 3.44 -4.68 -10.39
C SER A 222 4.19 -5.89 -9.83
N VAL A 223 3.51 -6.70 -9.02
CA VAL A 223 4.03 -7.97 -8.48
C VAL A 223 3.21 -9.17 -8.97
N SER A 224 2.47 -9.01 -10.07
CA SER A 224 1.75 -10.11 -10.70
C SER A 224 2.70 -11.11 -11.33
N ASP A 225 2.33 -12.39 -11.29
CA ASP A 225 3.02 -13.45 -12.03
C ASP A 225 2.86 -13.28 -13.55
N ASP A 226 1.77 -12.62 -14.00
CA ASP A 226 1.56 -12.29 -15.40
C ASP A 226 2.46 -11.11 -15.84
N PRO A 227 3.41 -11.32 -16.78
CA PRO A 227 4.33 -10.28 -17.23
C PRO A 227 3.63 -9.07 -17.87
N THR A 228 2.48 -9.28 -18.52
CA THR A 228 1.76 -8.21 -19.23
C THR A 228 1.10 -7.26 -18.25
N THR A 229 0.38 -7.79 -17.26
CA THR A 229 -0.19 -7.03 -16.14
C THR A 229 0.91 -6.35 -15.35
N ARG A 230 2.01 -7.08 -15.06
CA ARG A 230 3.15 -6.53 -14.33
C ARG A 230 3.80 -5.34 -15.03
N GLY A 231 4.09 -5.47 -16.33
CA GLY A 231 4.68 -4.39 -17.11
C GLY A 231 3.75 -3.19 -17.25
N SER A 232 2.45 -3.42 -17.47
CA SER A 232 1.46 -2.34 -17.62
C SER A 232 1.24 -1.58 -16.31
N ALA A 233 1.13 -2.29 -15.20
CA ALA A 233 1.03 -1.70 -13.87
C ALA A 233 2.30 -0.94 -13.48
N GLY A 234 3.49 -1.51 -13.76
CA GLY A 234 4.77 -0.82 -13.55
C GLY A 234 4.88 0.47 -14.37
N LEU A 235 4.48 0.45 -15.64
CA LEU A 235 4.45 1.64 -16.49
C LEU A 235 3.47 2.70 -15.97
N LEU A 236 2.26 2.31 -15.53
CA LEU A 236 1.31 3.25 -14.97
C LEU A 236 1.84 3.87 -13.67
N LEU A 237 2.45 3.08 -12.78
CA LEU A 237 3.10 3.61 -11.57
C LEU A 237 4.24 4.59 -11.89
N SER A 238 5.04 4.30 -12.92
CA SER A 238 6.04 5.24 -13.43
C SER A 238 5.41 6.58 -13.84
N GLN A 239 4.26 6.55 -14.53
CA GLN A 239 3.55 7.76 -14.93
C GLN A 239 2.96 8.52 -13.74
N PHE A 240 2.43 7.81 -12.72
CA PHE A 240 2.06 8.41 -11.45
C PHE A 240 3.25 9.15 -10.82
N GLY A 241 4.41 8.48 -10.70
CA GLY A 241 5.62 9.09 -10.16
C GLY A 241 6.05 10.33 -10.92
N GLN A 242 6.11 10.26 -12.25
CA GLN A 242 6.51 11.39 -13.09
C GLN A 242 5.57 12.58 -12.93
N LYS A 243 4.26 12.36 -12.99
CA LYS A 243 3.26 13.42 -12.84
C LYS A 243 3.29 14.04 -11.44
N TYR A 244 3.06 13.23 -10.41
CA TYR A 244 2.84 13.77 -9.06
C TYR A 244 4.11 14.26 -8.37
N CYS A 245 5.29 13.77 -8.77
CA CYS A 245 6.53 14.44 -8.39
C CYS A 245 6.71 15.80 -9.08
N ALA A 246 6.23 15.98 -10.32
CA ALA A 246 6.29 17.28 -11.00
C ALA A 246 5.33 18.32 -10.37
N GLU A 247 4.17 17.89 -9.85
CA GLU A 247 3.22 18.74 -9.11
C GLU A 247 3.74 19.18 -7.72
N GLY A 248 4.83 18.58 -7.24
CA GLY A 248 5.55 19.02 -6.03
C GLY A 248 4.72 18.88 -4.75
N ALA A 249 4.27 20.00 -4.19
CA ALA A 249 3.54 19.99 -2.92
C ALA A 249 2.13 19.40 -3.06
N GLU A 250 1.48 19.59 -4.21
CA GLU A 250 0.10 19.14 -4.43
C GLU A 250 0.06 17.63 -4.67
N GLY A 251 1.05 17.04 -5.35
CA GLY A 251 1.12 15.59 -5.56
C GLY A 251 1.75 14.78 -4.43
N ARG A 252 2.02 15.41 -3.28
CA ARG A 252 2.78 14.80 -2.18
C ARG A 252 2.12 13.55 -1.61
N ASP A 253 0.80 13.57 -1.49
CA ASP A 253 0.05 12.48 -0.84
C ASP A 253 0.11 11.21 -1.68
N ILE A 254 -0.10 11.31 -3.00
CA ILE A 254 0.13 10.19 -3.92
C ILE A 254 1.58 9.71 -3.87
N VAL A 255 2.57 10.61 -3.93
CA VAL A 255 3.99 10.21 -3.93
C VAL A 255 4.35 9.49 -2.62
N SER A 256 3.88 9.99 -1.47
CA SER A 256 4.09 9.37 -0.17
C SER A 256 3.53 7.95 -0.11
N GLN A 257 2.28 7.79 -0.54
CA GLN A 257 1.60 6.49 -0.57
C GLN A 257 2.27 5.53 -1.55
N MET A 258 2.74 6.04 -2.68
CA MET A 258 3.47 5.25 -3.66
C MET A 258 4.80 4.75 -3.07
N ILE A 259 5.54 5.58 -2.34
CA ILE A 259 6.78 5.17 -1.65
C ILE A 259 6.49 4.04 -0.65
N ASP A 260 5.45 4.17 0.17
CA ASP A 260 5.06 3.12 1.13
C ASP A 260 4.74 1.80 0.42
N LEU A 261 3.96 1.85 -0.66
CA LEU A 261 3.59 0.68 -1.45
C LEU A 261 4.81 0.01 -2.10
N LEU A 262 5.67 0.80 -2.76
CA LEU A 262 6.86 0.29 -3.42
C LEU A 262 7.86 -0.29 -2.42
N GLN A 263 8.00 0.33 -1.25
CA GLN A 263 8.80 -0.21 -0.15
C GLN A 263 8.24 -1.55 0.34
N GLU A 264 6.92 -1.63 0.61
CA GLU A 264 6.28 -2.87 1.04
C GLU A 264 6.51 -3.99 0.00
N LYS A 265 6.25 -3.71 -1.27
CA LYS A 265 6.33 -4.71 -2.35
C LYS A 265 7.76 -5.17 -2.61
N SER A 266 8.71 -4.25 -2.71
CA SER A 266 10.12 -4.59 -2.93
C SER A 266 10.72 -5.45 -1.80
N LEU A 267 10.28 -5.27 -0.55
CA LEU A 267 10.77 -6.04 0.59
C LEU A 267 10.05 -7.38 0.82
N ARG A 268 8.79 -7.51 0.39
CA ARG A 268 7.98 -8.73 0.59
C ARG A 268 8.20 -9.77 -0.49
N MET A 269 8.36 -9.34 -1.74
CA MET A 269 8.45 -10.25 -2.87
C MET A 269 9.69 -11.13 -2.75
N LYS A 270 9.54 -12.41 -3.09
CA LYS A 270 10.57 -13.44 -2.88
C LYS A 270 11.53 -13.60 -4.05
N THR A 271 11.04 -13.41 -5.27
CA THR A 271 11.83 -13.54 -6.49
C THR A 271 12.23 -12.16 -7.03
N THR A 272 13.33 -12.09 -7.79
CA THR A 272 13.73 -10.84 -8.44
C THR A 272 12.73 -10.39 -9.49
N ASP A 273 12.14 -11.30 -10.26
CA ASP A 273 11.17 -10.94 -11.31
C ASP A 273 9.97 -10.16 -10.75
N LEU A 274 9.49 -10.55 -9.56
CA LEU A 274 8.39 -9.85 -8.88
C LEU A 274 8.86 -8.56 -8.19
N ARG A 275 10.14 -8.42 -7.83
CA ARG A 275 10.68 -7.18 -7.26
C ARG A 275 11.05 -6.14 -8.31
N ARG A 276 11.27 -6.55 -9.55
CA ARG A 276 11.83 -5.73 -10.62
C ARG A 276 11.06 -4.42 -10.83
N GLU A 277 9.75 -4.50 -11.06
CA GLU A 277 8.95 -3.29 -11.32
C GLU A 277 8.87 -2.37 -10.10
N PRO A 278 8.57 -2.86 -8.87
CA PRO A 278 8.62 -2.00 -7.68
C PRO A 278 9.95 -1.27 -7.48
N LEU A 279 11.08 -1.95 -7.72
CA LEU A 279 12.41 -1.35 -7.59
C LEU A 279 12.69 -0.31 -8.67
N ARG A 280 12.31 -0.59 -9.93
CA ARG A 280 12.47 0.34 -11.05
C ARG A 280 11.68 1.62 -10.83
N VAL A 281 10.40 1.49 -10.45
CA VAL A 281 9.53 2.64 -10.16
C VAL A 281 10.05 3.42 -8.96
N MET A 282 10.50 2.75 -7.88
CA MET A 282 11.12 3.44 -6.74
C MET A 282 12.33 4.27 -7.18
N GLY A 283 13.19 3.72 -8.05
CA GLY A 283 14.32 4.44 -8.61
C GLY A 283 13.90 5.67 -9.43
N GLU A 284 12.82 5.59 -10.19
CA GLU A 284 12.29 6.74 -10.94
C GLU A 284 11.77 7.84 -10.01
N VAL A 285 11.05 7.49 -8.94
CA VAL A 285 10.56 8.44 -7.94
C VAL A 285 11.70 9.14 -7.22
N VAL A 286 12.71 8.38 -6.80
CA VAL A 286 13.88 8.89 -6.10
C VAL A 286 14.73 9.80 -7.00
N ARG A 287 14.78 9.52 -8.32
CA ARG A 287 15.44 10.37 -9.33
C ARG A 287 14.62 11.59 -9.73
N SER A 288 13.36 11.71 -9.29
CA SER A 288 12.54 12.84 -9.69
C SER A 288 13.17 14.17 -9.26
N PRO A 289 13.03 15.25 -10.06
CA PRO A 289 13.58 16.56 -9.71
C PRO A 289 13.10 17.06 -8.34
N MET A 290 11.86 16.74 -7.95
CA MET A 290 11.33 17.06 -6.63
C MET A 290 12.19 16.47 -5.52
N ILE A 291 12.44 15.16 -5.54
CA ILE A 291 13.20 14.49 -4.48
C ILE A 291 14.68 14.91 -4.52
N ALA A 292 15.27 15.01 -5.71
CA ALA A 292 16.64 15.47 -5.89
C ALA A 292 16.85 16.90 -5.36
N ASN A 293 15.98 17.84 -5.72
CA ASN A 293 16.05 19.22 -5.25
C ASN A 293 15.86 19.33 -3.73
N LEU A 294 14.96 18.52 -3.14
CA LEU A 294 14.78 18.49 -1.68
C LEU A 294 16.05 17.99 -0.98
N TRP A 295 16.74 17.01 -1.57
CA TRP A 295 17.99 16.48 -1.06
C TRP A 295 19.13 17.51 -1.12
N GLU A 296 19.35 18.12 -2.28
CA GLU A 296 20.41 19.12 -2.49
C GLU A 296 20.26 20.36 -1.61
N ASN A 297 19.03 20.80 -1.35
CA ASN A 297 18.73 21.94 -0.49
C ASN A 297 18.73 21.60 1.02
N GLY A 298 19.17 20.40 1.39
CA GLY A 298 19.52 20.03 2.77
C GLY A 298 18.36 20.06 3.77
N CYS A 299 17.12 19.82 3.33
CA CYS A 299 15.93 20.02 4.17
C CYS A 299 15.96 21.37 4.90
N LYS A 300 16.35 22.49 4.27
CA LYS A 300 15.81 23.76 4.75
C LYS A 300 14.30 23.53 4.78
N PRO A 301 13.64 23.59 5.95
CA PRO A 301 12.21 23.41 5.95
C PRO A 301 11.71 24.44 4.94
N LEU A 302 10.77 24.05 4.09
CA LEU A 302 9.93 25.03 3.43
C LEU A 302 9.13 25.73 4.54
N GLU A 303 9.84 26.52 5.36
CA GLU A 303 9.36 27.47 6.36
C GLU A 303 8.66 28.64 5.68
N THR A 304 8.56 28.63 4.35
CA THR A 304 7.67 29.53 3.66
C THR A 304 6.21 29.31 4.01
N ASN A 305 5.80 28.21 4.67
CA ASN A 305 4.40 28.04 5.18
C ASN A 305 4.21 27.06 6.37
N GLY A 306 5.25 26.71 7.15
CA GLY A 306 5.08 25.84 8.33
C GLY A 306 4.77 24.36 8.03
N MET A 307 5.11 23.87 6.82
CA MET A 307 4.82 22.50 6.41
C MET A 307 5.84 21.49 6.97
N ARG A 308 5.38 20.50 7.75
CA ARG A 308 6.16 19.31 8.12
C ARG A 308 6.39 18.44 6.88
N LEU A 309 7.66 18.11 6.57
CA LEU A 309 7.96 17.07 5.59
C LEU A 309 7.49 15.71 6.12
N ASP A 310 6.76 15.00 5.26
CA ASP A 310 6.30 13.64 5.49
C ASP A 310 7.48 12.66 5.61
N ASN A 311 7.33 11.62 6.43
CA ASN A 311 8.39 10.66 6.72
C ASN A 311 8.78 9.84 5.48
N GLN A 312 7.83 9.59 4.60
CA GLN A 312 7.97 8.85 3.35
C GLN A 312 8.83 9.64 2.35
N ILE A 313 8.56 10.94 2.23
CA ILE A 313 9.38 11.84 1.41
C ILE A 313 10.80 11.92 1.95
N LYS A 314 10.98 12.07 3.28
CA LYS A 314 12.31 12.03 3.92
C LYS A 314 13.03 10.70 3.66
N PHE A 315 12.29 9.60 3.69
CA PHE A 315 12.83 8.28 3.37
C PHE A 315 13.31 8.23 1.91
N ALA A 316 12.50 8.65 0.93
CA ALA A 316 12.91 8.71 -0.47
C ALA A 316 14.13 9.61 -0.70
N MET A 317 14.19 10.77 -0.04
CA MET A 317 15.37 11.65 -0.08
C MET A 317 16.63 10.96 0.44
N SER A 318 16.51 10.18 1.51
CA SER A 318 17.65 9.41 2.05
C SER A 318 18.16 8.32 1.11
N LEU A 319 17.38 7.98 0.07
CA LEU A 319 17.77 7.05 -0.99
C LEU A 319 18.35 7.77 -2.22
N SER A 320 18.25 9.10 -2.33
CA SER A 320 18.79 9.86 -3.48
C SER A 320 20.25 9.54 -3.82
N PRO A 321 21.18 9.35 -2.86
CA PRO A 321 22.55 8.97 -3.17
C PRO A 321 22.71 7.63 -3.91
N LEU A 322 21.70 6.76 -3.87
CA LEU A 322 21.67 5.47 -4.56
C LEU A 322 21.25 5.58 -6.02
N ALA A 323 20.59 6.68 -6.39
CA ALA A 323 19.97 6.85 -7.68
C ALA A 323 20.86 7.73 -8.57
N ARG A 324 21.29 7.19 -9.71
CA ARG A 324 22.15 7.88 -10.66
C ARG A 324 21.48 7.90 -12.02
N SER A 325 20.93 9.07 -12.37
CA SER A 325 20.29 9.29 -13.65
C SER A 325 21.29 9.36 -14.81
N ASP A 326 22.55 9.66 -14.54
CA ASP A 326 23.60 9.86 -15.52
C ASP A 326 24.33 8.58 -15.93
N ASP A 327 24.29 7.54 -15.09
CA ASP A 327 24.90 6.25 -15.38
C ASP A 327 24.10 5.08 -14.75
N LEU A 328 23.32 4.42 -15.60
CA LEU A 328 22.49 3.26 -15.21
C LEU A 328 23.32 2.02 -14.86
N GLU A 329 24.62 1.97 -15.18
CA GLU A 329 25.47 0.85 -14.76
C GLU A 329 25.84 0.92 -13.28
N VAL A 330 25.82 2.12 -12.70
CA VAL A 330 26.09 2.36 -11.27
C VAL A 330 24.83 2.69 -10.46
N ASP A 331 23.69 2.91 -11.12
CA ASP A 331 22.40 3.11 -10.45
C ASP A 331 22.02 1.87 -9.63
N CYS A 332 21.77 2.07 -8.33
CA CYS A 332 21.48 0.96 -7.43
C CYS A 332 20.13 0.31 -7.69
N PHE A 333 19.11 1.06 -8.11
CA PHE A 333 17.76 0.54 -8.34
C PHE A 333 17.72 -0.32 -9.59
N GLU A 334 18.33 0.14 -10.68
CA GLU A 334 18.47 -0.65 -11.92
C GLU A 334 19.29 -1.92 -11.68
N ASN A 335 20.40 -1.81 -10.95
CA ASN A 335 21.24 -2.94 -10.60
C ASN A 335 20.55 -3.94 -9.64
N ALA A 336 19.76 -3.46 -8.68
CA ALA A 336 19.00 -4.31 -7.76
C ALA A 336 17.81 -5.02 -8.45
N ALA A 337 17.20 -4.37 -9.43
CA ALA A 337 16.12 -4.91 -10.24
C ALA A 337 16.60 -5.90 -11.32
N HIS A 338 17.91 -5.96 -11.57
CA HIS A 338 18.47 -6.78 -12.65
C HIS A 338 18.47 -8.28 -12.33
N ILE A 339 18.23 -9.11 -13.35
CA ILE A 339 18.28 -10.57 -13.23
C ILE A 339 19.70 -11.13 -12.97
N GLN A 340 20.73 -10.33 -13.25
CA GLN A 340 22.13 -10.76 -13.13
C GLN A 340 22.65 -10.55 -11.71
N ARG A 341 23.13 -11.63 -11.09
CA ARG A 341 23.63 -11.64 -9.71
C ARG A 341 24.76 -10.66 -9.44
N HIS A 342 25.73 -10.54 -10.34
CA HIS A 342 26.84 -9.59 -10.16
C HIS A 342 26.38 -8.13 -10.16
N ARG A 343 25.37 -7.75 -10.96
CA ARG A 343 24.77 -6.41 -10.92
C ARG A 343 24.11 -6.14 -9.57
N ARG A 344 23.36 -7.12 -9.06
CA ARG A 344 22.78 -7.08 -7.72
C ARG A 344 23.83 -6.98 -6.60
N ALA A 345 24.95 -7.70 -6.72
CA ALA A 345 26.05 -7.59 -5.77
C ALA A 345 26.72 -6.20 -5.80
N ARG A 346 26.81 -5.57 -6.99
CA ARG A 346 27.30 -4.19 -7.14
C ARG A 346 26.39 -3.19 -6.45
N SER A 347 25.06 -3.29 -6.56
CA SER A 347 24.16 -2.37 -5.85
C SER A 347 24.28 -2.47 -4.33
N ILE A 348 24.42 -3.69 -3.79
CA ILE A 348 24.63 -3.90 -2.34
C ILE A 348 25.96 -3.29 -1.88
N ARG A 349 27.04 -3.47 -2.66
CA ARG A 349 28.35 -2.86 -2.36
C ARG A 349 28.29 -1.34 -2.40
N ARG A 350 27.62 -0.76 -3.40
CA ARG A 350 27.44 0.69 -3.50
C ARG A 350 26.63 1.23 -2.31
N ALA A 351 25.56 0.54 -1.92
CA ALA A 351 24.79 0.89 -0.73
C ALA A 351 25.65 0.84 0.54
N MET A 352 26.53 -0.15 0.69
CA MET A 352 27.46 -0.25 1.81
C MET A 352 28.44 0.93 1.85
N GLU A 353 29.03 1.30 0.71
CA GLU A 353 29.93 2.46 0.60
C GLU A 353 29.23 3.75 1.09
N LEU A 354 28.01 3.99 0.60
CA LEU A 354 27.21 5.16 0.93
C LEU A 354 26.69 5.18 2.38
N VAL A 355 26.59 4.02 3.03
CA VAL A 355 26.30 3.95 4.47
C VAL A 355 27.56 4.26 5.29
N ASN A 356 28.72 3.76 4.84
CA ASN A 356 30.01 3.97 5.50
C ASN A 356 30.49 5.42 5.41
N ASP A 357 30.28 6.09 4.27
CA ASP A 357 30.63 7.50 4.07
C ASP A 357 29.65 8.47 4.74
N GLY A 358 28.50 7.95 5.22
CA GLY A 358 27.48 8.71 5.93
C GLY A 358 26.46 9.41 5.04
N SER A 359 26.53 9.23 3.72
CA SER A 359 25.54 9.75 2.75
C SER A 359 24.15 9.15 2.98
N ILE A 360 24.08 7.92 3.47
CA ILE A 360 22.84 7.24 3.83
C ILE A 360 22.77 7.07 5.36
N PRO A 361 21.67 7.52 6.01
CA PRO A 361 21.44 7.30 7.44
C PRO A 361 21.37 5.82 7.80
N GLY A 362 21.90 5.44 8.97
CA GLY A 362 21.83 4.05 9.46
C GLY A 362 20.39 3.54 9.56
N GLN A 363 19.43 4.44 9.82
CA GLN A 363 18.01 4.13 9.90
C GLN A 363 17.42 3.64 8.56
N THR A 364 17.84 4.22 7.44
CA THR A 364 17.47 3.79 6.08
C THR A 364 18.16 2.47 5.75
N GLY A 365 19.42 2.34 6.15
CA GLY A 365 20.18 1.10 6.09
C GLY A 365 19.46 -0.10 6.72
N ILE A 366 18.98 0.05 7.95
CA ILE A 366 18.33 -1.05 8.69
C ILE A 366 16.88 -1.31 8.27
N LYS A 367 16.11 -0.26 7.91
CA LYS A 367 14.68 -0.41 7.55
C LYS A 367 14.44 -0.87 6.12
N TYR A 368 15.40 -0.64 5.22
CA TYR A 368 15.19 -0.90 3.79
C TYR A 368 16.35 -1.67 3.15
N LEU A 369 17.57 -1.11 3.18
CA LEU A 369 18.68 -1.66 2.40
C LEU A 369 19.10 -3.06 2.87
N HIS A 370 19.21 -3.26 4.18
CA HIS A 370 19.56 -4.57 4.73
C HIS A 370 18.46 -5.63 4.49
N PRO A 371 17.17 -5.37 4.79
CA PRO A 371 16.09 -6.28 4.39
C PRO A 371 16.08 -6.61 2.90
N LEU A 372 16.29 -5.62 2.03
CA LEU A 372 16.36 -5.83 0.58
C LEU A 372 17.55 -6.74 0.19
N ALA A 373 18.74 -6.48 0.73
CA ALA A 373 19.93 -7.30 0.49
C ALA A 373 19.74 -8.75 0.96
N LEU A 374 19.10 -8.96 2.12
CA LEU A 374 18.72 -10.29 2.59
C LEU A 374 17.78 -10.99 1.61
N ARG A 375 16.77 -10.28 1.07
CA ARG A 375 15.85 -10.84 0.06
C ARG A 375 16.54 -11.21 -1.24
N MET A 376 17.55 -10.46 -1.64
CA MET A 376 18.36 -10.75 -2.83
C MET A 376 19.33 -11.92 -2.60
N THR A 377 19.72 -12.17 -1.35
CA THR A 377 20.60 -13.28 -0.95
C THR A 377 19.83 -14.60 -0.83
N PHE A 378 18.63 -14.56 -0.23
CA PHE A 378 17.81 -15.73 0.08
C PHE A 378 16.61 -15.88 -0.87
N GLU A 379 16.81 -15.64 -2.17
CA GLU A 379 15.77 -15.86 -3.18
C GLU A 379 15.32 -17.34 -3.21
N ASP A 380 14.00 -17.58 -3.32
CA ASP A 380 13.45 -18.95 -3.35
C ASP A 380 13.96 -19.73 -4.58
N ASP A 381 14.51 -20.90 -4.29
CA ASP A 381 15.38 -21.76 -5.08
C ASP A 381 14.74 -22.54 -6.26
N ALA A 382 13.72 -22.00 -6.92
CA ALA A 382 13.14 -22.68 -8.08
C ALA A 382 14.13 -22.76 -9.27
N THR A 383 15.15 -21.90 -9.30
CA THR A 383 16.21 -21.84 -10.33
C THR A 383 17.59 -22.28 -9.82
N ARG A 384 17.69 -22.84 -8.61
CA ARG A 384 18.97 -23.28 -8.00
C ARG A 384 19.56 -24.55 -8.60
N ARG A 385 18.82 -25.21 -9.50
CA ARG A 385 19.26 -26.43 -10.19
C ARG A 385 19.68 -26.04 -11.59
N GLU A 386 20.86 -26.53 -11.98
CA GLU A 386 21.43 -26.47 -13.34
C GLU A 386 22.24 -25.18 -13.62
N LEU A 387 23.49 -25.14 -13.13
CA LEU A 387 24.71 -24.91 -13.94
C LEU A 387 25.95 -24.73 -13.02
N PRO A 388 27.08 -25.42 -13.27
CA PRO A 388 28.33 -25.19 -12.56
C PRO A 388 28.86 -23.77 -12.85
N GLY A 389 29.17 -23.00 -11.80
CA GLY A 389 29.60 -21.59 -11.88
C GLY A 389 28.73 -20.59 -11.09
N GLN A 390 27.57 -21.01 -10.58
CA GLN A 390 26.68 -20.14 -9.78
C GLN A 390 27.10 -19.94 -8.32
N ARG A 391 27.91 -20.85 -7.73
CA ARG A 391 28.32 -20.79 -6.32
C ARG A 391 29.18 -19.57 -5.98
N ASP A 392 30.07 -19.16 -6.89
CA ASP A 392 30.95 -18.01 -6.65
C ASP A 392 30.15 -16.69 -6.62
N ASN A 393 29.12 -16.58 -7.45
CA ASN A 393 28.21 -15.43 -7.46
C ASN A 393 27.30 -15.39 -6.22
N ASP A 394 26.94 -16.55 -5.65
CA ASP A 394 26.14 -16.63 -4.42
C ASP A 394 26.95 -16.16 -3.21
N ASN A 395 28.22 -16.55 -3.15
CA ASN A 395 29.16 -16.05 -2.15
C ASN A 395 29.36 -14.54 -2.29
N GLU A 396 29.38 -14.00 -3.52
CA GLU A 396 29.56 -12.57 -3.76
C GLU A 396 28.41 -11.72 -3.20
N ILE A 397 27.14 -12.11 -3.45
CA ILE A 397 25.97 -11.43 -2.89
C ILE A 397 25.93 -11.57 -1.37
N ALA A 398 26.18 -12.78 -0.85
CA ALA A 398 26.17 -13.04 0.59
C ALA A 398 27.24 -12.21 1.33
N ASN A 399 28.47 -12.13 0.78
CA ASN A 399 29.56 -11.33 1.33
C ASN A 399 29.24 -9.82 1.28
N ALA A 400 28.64 -9.34 0.18
CA ALA A 400 28.19 -7.97 0.06
C ALA A 400 27.10 -7.66 1.11
N CYS A 401 26.14 -8.57 1.31
CA CYS A 401 25.09 -8.44 2.31
C CYS A 401 25.66 -8.38 3.74
N ALA A 402 26.60 -9.27 4.08
CA ALA A 402 27.26 -9.26 5.39
C ALA A 402 28.03 -7.97 5.65
N SER A 403 28.70 -7.44 4.62
CA SER A 403 29.46 -6.20 4.71
C SER A 403 28.55 -4.97 4.85
N LEU A 404 27.41 -4.96 4.13
CA LEU A 404 26.35 -3.97 4.34
C LEU A 404 25.79 -4.03 5.77
N ALA A 405 25.53 -5.22 6.31
CA ALA A 405 25.06 -5.37 7.68
C ALA A 405 26.06 -4.78 8.70
N GLY A 406 27.36 -5.01 8.51
CA GLY A 406 28.42 -4.41 9.31
C GLY A 406 28.45 -2.87 9.21
N ALA A 407 28.33 -2.33 7.99
CA ALA A 407 28.28 -0.88 7.76
C ALA A 407 27.06 -0.24 8.45
N VAL A 408 25.88 -0.85 8.33
CA VAL A 408 24.65 -0.39 8.97
C VAL A 408 24.76 -0.42 10.49
N ALA A 409 25.28 -1.52 11.07
CA ALA A 409 25.48 -1.64 12.51
C ALA A 409 26.45 -0.58 13.05
N LYS A 410 27.58 -0.37 12.36
CA LYS A 410 28.55 0.68 12.68
C LYS A 410 27.90 2.07 12.63
N LYS A 411 27.15 2.37 11.57
CA LYS A 411 26.50 3.67 11.40
C LYS A 411 25.43 3.93 12.47
N LEU A 412 24.59 2.94 12.78
CA LEU A 412 23.61 3.05 13.87
C LEU A 412 24.27 3.31 15.22
N PHE A 413 25.38 2.60 15.52
CA PHE A 413 26.13 2.83 16.76
C PHE A 413 26.67 4.27 16.82
N LEU A 414 27.27 4.76 15.73
CA LEU A 414 27.78 6.13 15.64
C LEU A 414 26.66 7.18 15.73
N ASP A 415 25.47 6.91 15.21
CA ASP A 415 24.33 7.84 15.29
C ASP A 415 23.73 7.91 16.72
N ILE A 416 23.89 6.86 17.53
CA ILE A 416 23.39 6.79 18.93
C ILE A 416 24.38 7.41 19.91
N LEU A 417 25.69 7.24 19.69
CA LEU A 417 26.74 7.69 20.62
C LEU A 417 26.60 9.16 21.07
N PRO A 418 26.41 10.15 20.18
CA PRO A 418 26.23 11.55 20.60
C PRO A 418 25.00 11.77 21.48
N ARG A 419 23.92 10.99 21.30
CA ARG A 419 22.71 11.10 22.13
C ARG A 419 22.93 10.59 23.55
N CYS A 420 23.80 9.58 23.70
CA CYS A 420 24.21 9.08 25.02
C CYS A 420 25.18 10.05 25.70
N CYS A 421 26.16 10.60 24.97
CA CYS A 421 27.13 11.55 25.49
C CYS A 421 26.52 12.92 25.84
N ASN A 422 25.52 13.39 25.08
CA ASN A 422 24.83 14.65 25.40
C ASN A 422 23.88 14.51 26.59
N LYS A 423 23.31 13.31 26.83
CA LYS A 423 22.52 13.03 28.04
C LYS A 423 23.38 12.94 29.30
N SER A 424 24.65 12.51 29.19
CA SER A 424 25.57 12.56 30.32
C SER A 424 25.96 13.99 30.70
N HIS A 425 26.06 14.91 29.72
CA HIS A 425 26.34 16.32 30.02
C HIS A 425 25.12 17.14 30.48
N SER A 426 23.90 16.74 30.13
CA SER A 426 22.68 17.38 30.66
C SER A 426 22.27 16.89 32.06
N ASN A 427 22.87 15.80 32.56
CA ASN A 427 22.62 15.29 33.91
C ASN A 427 23.62 15.82 34.96
N ASP A 428 24.65 16.57 34.55
CA ASP A 428 25.56 17.25 35.48
C ASP A 428 24.91 18.45 36.22
N GLU A 429 23.70 18.87 35.85
CA GLU A 429 22.90 19.86 36.61
C GLU A 429 22.05 19.26 37.74
N ILE A 430 21.97 17.94 37.87
CA ILE A 430 21.28 17.26 38.99
C ILE A 430 22.28 16.71 40.04
N SER A 431 23.59 16.87 39.79
CA SER A 431 24.66 16.42 40.70
C SER A 431 25.55 17.58 41.20
N ARG A 432 24.94 18.74 41.50
CA ARG A 432 25.49 19.78 42.37
C ARG A 432 24.51 20.15 43.47
#